data_AF-A0A9E3HYL6-F1
#
_entry.id   AF-A0A9E3HYL6-F1
#
_cell.length_a   1.000
_cell.length_b   1.000
_cell.length_c   1.000
_cell.angle_alpha   90.00
_cell.angle_beta   90.00
_cell.angle_gamma   90.00
#
_symmetry.space_group_name_H-M   'P 1'
#
loop_
_entity.id
_entity.type
_entity.pdbx_description
1 polymer ?
#
loop_
_entity_poly.entity_id
_entity_poly.type
_entity_poly.pdbx_seq_one_letter_code
_entity_poly.pdbx_strand_id
1 'polypeptide(L)'
;MSTCPHCGNNIGNGAHFLEDIKWDIVDGKPVIKNEIWKCNKSDERFFGKLDDDASQEAKRDYDTRKYLYWALILESVPGMPLDSNFYMKTAECYAQLGKYKLSLSWLDKALEIDPNNLECTYQKGLIFVRLGKPDKAHLEFLRAANKGHKKSQDYLQNNMN
;
A
#
# COMPACT_ATOMS: atom_id res chain seq x y z
N MET A 1 -24.26 3.06 3.46
CA MET A 1 -23.77 1.68 3.66
C MET A 1 -23.99 0.88 2.39
N SER A 2 -22.92 0.31 1.84
CA SER A 2 -23.02 -0.60 0.70
C SER A 2 -23.29 -2.00 1.24
N THR A 3 -24.55 -2.44 1.22
CA THR A 3 -24.93 -3.80 1.59
C THR A 3 -24.81 -4.71 0.37
N CYS A 4 -24.29 -5.92 0.58
CA CYS A 4 -24.30 -6.95 -0.45
C CYS A 4 -25.74 -7.45 -0.67
N PRO A 5 -26.29 -7.39 -1.89
CA PRO A 5 -27.65 -7.86 -2.15
C PRO A 5 -27.78 -9.39 -2.03
N HIS A 6 -26.66 -10.13 -2.11
CA HIS A 6 -26.65 -11.59 -2.10
C HIS A 6 -26.62 -12.20 -0.70
N CYS A 7 -25.88 -11.58 0.23
CA CYS A 7 -25.74 -12.10 1.59
C CYS A 7 -26.28 -11.19 2.69
N GLY A 8 -26.72 -9.98 2.36
CA GLY A 8 -27.24 -8.99 3.30
C GLY A 8 -26.19 -8.33 4.20
N ASN A 9 -24.92 -8.72 4.12
CA ASN A 9 -23.86 -8.16 4.95
C ASN A 9 -23.26 -6.89 4.33
N ASN A 10 -22.74 -6.00 5.17
CA ASN A 10 -21.94 -4.85 4.73
C ASN A 10 -20.58 -5.29 4.16
N ILE A 11 -20.04 -4.49 3.25
CA ILE A 11 -18.68 -4.63 2.74
C ILE A 11 -17.71 -4.29 3.89
N GLY A 12 -16.86 -5.24 4.29
CA GLY A 12 -15.90 -5.04 5.38
C GLY A 12 -16.06 -5.96 6.59
N ASN A 13 -17.17 -6.72 6.67
CA ASN A 13 -17.38 -7.75 7.70
C ASN A 13 -16.65 -9.08 7.41
N GLY A 14 -15.56 -9.05 6.63
CA GLY A 14 -14.80 -10.24 6.22
C GLY A 14 -15.52 -11.19 5.24
N ALA A 15 -16.79 -10.92 4.91
CA ALA A 15 -17.58 -11.73 3.97
C ALA A 15 -17.37 -11.34 2.49
N HIS A 16 -16.58 -10.30 2.23
CA HIS A 16 -16.36 -9.70 0.92
C HIS A 16 -14.90 -9.31 0.78
N PHE A 17 -14.36 -9.44 -0.42
CA PHE A 17 -13.06 -8.87 -0.78
C PHE A 17 -13.17 -8.09 -2.08
N LEU A 18 -12.34 -7.06 -2.21
CA LEU A 18 -12.28 -6.25 -3.43
C LEU A 18 -11.66 -7.14 -4.52
N GLU A 19 -12.36 -7.35 -5.63
CA GLU A 19 -11.84 -8.21 -6.69
C GLU A 19 -11.18 -7.39 -7.78
N ASP A 20 -11.81 -6.29 -8.17
CA ASP A 20 -11.36 -5.44 -9.26
C ASP A 20 -11.84 -4.00 -9.07
N ILE A 21 -11.19 -3.05 -9.73
CA ILE A 21 -11.54 -1.64 -9.72
C ILE A 21 -11.69 -1.20 -11.18
N LYS A 22 -12.91 -0.93 -11.65
CA LYS A 22 -13.09 -0.30 -12.95
C LYS A 22 -12.71 1.17 -12.88
N TRP A 23 -11.90 1.61 -13.82
CA TRP A 23 -11.48 3.01 -13.99
C TRP A 23 -11.54 3.40 -15.46
N ASP A 24 -11.37 4.68 -15.71
CA ASP A 24 -11.33 5.28 -17.04
C ASP A 24 -10.40 6.49 -17.04
N ILE A 25 -10.00 6.98 -18.21
CA ILE A 25 -9.29 8.25 -18.34
C ILE A 25 -10.31 9.35 -18.61
N VAL A 26 -10.39 10.33 -17.70
CA VAL A 26 -11.18 11.55 -17.86
C VAL A 26 -10.21 12.72 -17.77
N ASP A 27 -10.16 13.55 -18.82
CA ASP A 27 -9.27 14.72 -18.93
C ASP A 27 -7.78 14.40 -18.66
N GLY A 28 -7.31 13.28 -19.22
CA GLY A 28 -5.92 12.82 -19.06
C GLY A 28 -5.60 12.27 -17.66
N LYS A 29 -6.60 12.11 -16.79
CA LYS A 29 -6.44 11.57 -15.44
C LYS A 29 -7.27 10.31 -15.25
N PRO A 30 -6.74 9.29 -14.58
CA PRO A 30 -7.50 8.10 -14.26
C PRO A 30 -8.52 8.41 -13.17
N VAL A 31 -9.74 7.90 -13.36
CA VAL A 31 -10.84 8.08 -12.43
C VAL A 31 -11.44 6.72 -12.15
N ILE A 32 -11.53 6.34 -10.87
CA ILE A 32 -12.25 5.13 -10.46
C ILE A 32 -13.73 5.33 -10.81
N LYS A 33 -14.25 4.43 -11.63
CA LYS A 33 -15.66 4.38 -12.01
C LYS A 33 -16.45 3.52 -11.05
N ASN A 34 -15.98 2.30 -10.78
CA ASN A 34 -16.66 1.35 -9.91
C ASN A 34 -15.68 0.42 -9.21
N GLU A 35 -15.99 0.02 -7.98
CA GLU A 35 -15.30 -1.07 -7.27
C GLU A 35 -16.15 -2.33 -7.38
N ILE A 36 -15.52 -3.45 -7.75
CA ILE A 36 -16.15 -4.77 -7.88
C ILE A 36 -15.77 -5.59 -6.67
N TRP A 37 -16.77 -6.01 -5.92
CA TRP A 37 -16.63 -6.81 -4.72
C TRP A 37 -17.15 -8.22 -4.99
N LYS A 38 -16.42 -9.22 -4.52
CA LYS A 38 -16.86 -10.61 -4.58
C LYS A 38 -17.39 -11.06 -3.23
N CYS A 39 -18.55 -11.71 -3.23
CA CYS A 39 -19.14 -12.29 -2.03
C CYS A 39 -18.63 -13.69 -1.76
N ASN A 40 -18.14 -13.94 -0.55
CA ASN A 40 -17.66 -15.27 -0.14
C ASN A 40 -18.80 -16.28 0.02
N LYS A 41 -20.05 -15.82 0.27
CA LYS A 41 -21.20 -16.72 0.46
C LYS A 41 -21.87 -17.19 -0.83
N SER A 42 -21.90 -16.35 -1.86
CA SER A 42 -22.56 -16.67 -3.14
C SER A 42 -21.61 -16.78 -4.32
N ASP A 43 -20.31 -16.46 -4.14
CA ASP A 43 -19.31 -16.30 -5.21
C ASP A 43 -19.66 -15.22 -6.26
N GLU A 44 -20.77 -14.48 -6.08
CA GLU A 44 -21.25 -13.45 -7.00
C GLU A 44 -20.56 -12.10 -6.79
N ARG A 45 -20.51 -11.32 -7.88
CA ARG A 45 -19.90 -9.98 -7.93
C ARG A 45 -20.96 -8.90 -7.84
N PHE A 46 -20.65 -7.83 -7.11
CA PHE A 46 -21.53 -6.66 -7.01
C PHE A 46 -20.72 -5.37 -6.87
N PHE A 47 -21.38 -4.23 -7.09
CA PHE A 47 -20.76 -2.92 -6.97
C PHE A 47 -21.05 -2.29 -5.60
N GLY A 48 -20.07 -1.60 -5.03
CA GLY A 48 -20.22 -0.89 -3.76
C GLY A 48 -18.90 -0.31 -3.29
N LYS A 49 -18.94 0.46 -2.20
CA LYS A 49 -17.75 0.99 -1.52
C LYS A 49 -17.55 0.32 -0.16
N LEU A 50 -16.30 0.16 0.26
CA LEU A 50 -15.96 -0.31 1.61
C LEU A 50 -16.66 0.54 2.67
N ASP A 51 -17.21 -0.13 3.70
CA ASP A 51 -17.85 0.55 4.83
C ASP A 51 -16.81 1.24 5.73
N ASP A 52 -17.16 2.39 6.31
CA ASP A 52 -16.28 3.12 7.21
C ASP A 52 -16.00 2.30 8.49
N ASP A 53 -16.97 1.48 8.90
CA ASP A 53 -16.89 0.57 10.04
C ASP A 53 -16.22 -0.77 9.72
N ALA A 54 -15.67 -0.93 8.51
CA ALA A 54 -14.99 -2.16 8.11
C ALA A 54 -13.86 -2.55 9.08
N SER A 55 -13.64 -3.87 9.22
CA SER A 55 -12.55 -4.40 10.03
C SER A 55 -11.20 -3.90 9.51
N GLN A 56 -10.19 -3.83 10.39
CA GLN A 56 -8.85 -3.39 9.98
C GLN A 56 -8.23 -4.30 8.93
N GLU A 57 -8.54 -5.60 8.99
CA GLU A 57 -8.10 -6.55 7.98
C GLU A 57 -8.74 -6.26 6.61
N ALA A 58 -10.04 -5.97 6.57
CA ALA A 58 -10.72 -5.62 5.33
C ALA A 58 -10.21 -4.29 4.75
N LYS A 59 -9.92 -3.30 5.62
CA LYS A 59 -9.27 -2.04 5.22
C LYS A 59 -7.89 -2.28 4.63
N ARG A 60 -7.07 -3.15 5.25
CA ARG A 60 -5.75 -3.52 4.75
C ARG A 60 -5.80 -4.24 3.41
N ASP A 61 -6.70 -5.21 3.23
CA ASP A 61 -6.87 -5.90 1.95
C ASP A 61 -7.34 -4.95 0.85
N TYR A 62 -8.33 -4.09 1.16
CA TYR A 62 -8.79 -3.03 0.26
C TYR A 62 -7.64 -2.10 -0.18
N ASP A 63 -6.89 -1.56 0.78
CA ASP A 63 -5.75 -0.69 0.49
C ASP A 63 -4.72 -1.41 -0.37
N THR A 64 -4.36 -2.64 -0.01
CA THR A 64 -3.40 -3.46 -0.76
C THR A 64 -3.80 -3.60 -2.21
N ARG A 65 -5.05 -4.00 -2.47
CA ARG A 65 -5.54 -4.20 -3.83
C ARG A 65 -5.63 -2.90 -4.59
N LYS A 66 -6.11 -1.83 -3.93
CA LYS A 66 -6.17 -0.49 -4.52
C LYS A 66 -4.79 -0.04 -4.97
N TYR A 67 -3.79 0.03 -4.08
CA TYR A 67 -2.47 0.53 -4.44
C TYR A 67 -1.78 -0.35 -5.49
N LEU A 68 -1.91 -1.67 -5.41
CA LEU A 68 -1.34 -2.57 -6.42
C LEU A 68 -2.04 -2.43 -7.78
N TYR A 69 -3.35 -2.26 -7.78
CA TYR A 69 -4.11 -2.00 -9.00
C TYR A 69 -3.64 -0.70 -9.67
N TRP A 70 -3.56 0.37 -8.88
CA TRP A 70 -3.04 1.65 -9.35
C TRP A 70 -1.58 1.57 -9.81
N ALA A 71 -0.74 0.77 -9.15
CA ALA A 71 0.63 0.52 -9.60
C ALA A 71 0.68 -0.08 -11.01
N LEU A 72 -0.21 -1.03 -11.33
CA LEU A 72 -0.34 -1.60 -12.68
C LEU A 72 -0.77 -0.54 -13.70
N ILE A 73 -1.74 0.31 -13.35
CA ILE A 73 -2.18 1.40 -14.25
C ILE A 73 -1.00 2.30 -14.62
N LEU A 74 -0.15 2.65 -13.66
CA LEU A 74 0.99 3.55 -13.89
C LEU A 74 2.02 3.00 -14.86
N GLU A 75 2.24 1.68 -14.86
CA GLU A 75 3.10 1.04 -15.86
C GLU A 75 2.51 1.17 -17.27
N SER A 76 1.19 1.19 -17.39
CA SER A 76 0.48 1.35 -18.66
C SER A 76 0.21 2.80 -19.08
N VAL A 77 0.27 3.78 -18.16
CA VAL A 77 -0.04 5.19 -18.43
C VAL A 77 1.04 6.10 -17.82
N PRO A 78 2.13 6.37 -18.57
CA PRO A 78 3.22 7.22 -18.09
C PRO A 78 2.78 8.69 -17.97
N GLY A 79 3.30 9.39 -16.95
CA GLY A 79 3.10 10.84 -16.78
C GLY A 79 2.07 11.27 -15.73
N MET A 80 1.55 10.35 -14.91
CA MET A 80 0.68 10.73 -13.79
C MET A 80 1.44 11.45 -12.67
N PRO A 81 0.95 12.60 -12.18
CA PRO A 81 1.52 13.29 -11.04
C PRO A 81 1.06 12.59 -9.76
N LEU A 82 1.83 11.61 -9.32
CA LEU A 82 1.66 10.98 -8.01
C LEU A 82 2.67 11.53 -7.03
N ASP A 83 2.26 11.60 -5.76
CA ASP A 83 3.12 12.05 -4.68
C ASP A 83 3.94 10.90 -4.08
N SER A 84 4.95 11.26 -3.28
CA SER A 84 5.80 10.30 -2.57
C SER A 84 5.00 9.30 -1.72
N ASN A 85 3.88 9.74 -1.13
CA ASN A 85 3.06 8.91 -0.26
C ASN A 85 2.37 7.77 -1.02
N PHE A 86 1.90 8.00 -2.25
CA PHE A 86 1.36 6.94 -3.10
C PHE A 86 2.40 5.84 -3.36
N TYR A 87 3.62 6.23 -3.77
CA TYR A 87 4.70 5.28 -4.04
C TYR A 87 5.10 4.51 -2.77
N MET A 88 5.14 5.19 -1.63
CA MET A 88 5.38 4.58 -0.32
C MET A 88 4.32 3.54 0.03
N LYS A 89 3.02 3.88 -0.11
CA LYS A 89 1.92 2.95 0.18
C LYS A 89 1.94 1.75 -0.74
N THR A 90 2.24 1.94 -2.02
CA THR A 90 2.46 0.85 -2.98
C THR A 90 3.61 -0.06 -2.54
N ALA A 91 4.72 0.52 -2.06
CA ALA A 91 5.83 -0.25 -1.55
C ALA A 91 5.48 -1.05 -0.28
N GLU A 92 4.72 -0.47 0.65
CA GLU A 92 4.20 -1.18 1.83
C GLU A 92 3.36 -2.39 1.42
N CYS A 93 2.52 -2.25 0.39
CA CYS A 93 1.71 -3.35 -0.14
C CYS A 93 2.59 -4.49 -0.71
N TYR A 94 3.60 -4.15 -1.51
CA TYR A 94 4.54 -5.15 -2.01
C TYR A 94 5.37 -5.81 -0.90
N ALA A 95 5.70 -5.07 0.17
CA ALA A 95 6.38 -5.62 1.34
C ALA A 95 5.53 -6.65 2.08
N GLN A 96 4.23 -6.36 2.27
CA GLN A 96 3.27 -7.29 2.88
C GLN A 96 3.12 -8.57 2.05
N LEU A 97 3.22 -8.47 0.73
CA LEU A 97 3.24 -9.62 -0.19
C LEU A 97 4.60 -10.35 -0.25
N GLY A 98 5.60 -9.95 0.53
CA GLY A 98 6.95 -10.53 0.51
C GLY A 98 7.78 -10.16 -0.73
N LYS A 99 7.26 -9.29 -1.61
CA LYS A 99 7.93 -8.82 -2.84
C LYS A 99 8.90 -7.68 -2.53
N TYR A 100 9.89 -7.95 -1.67
CA TYR A 100 10.80 -6.96 -1.10
C TYR A 100 11.62 -6.16 -2.12
N LYS A 101 12.11 -6.80 -3.19
CA LYS A 101 12.87 -6.09 -4.25
C LYS A 101 12.01 -5.06 -4.97
N LEU A 102 10.76 -5.40 -5.24
CA LEU A 102 9.81 -4.50 -5.89
C LEU A 102 9.43 -3.37 -4.93
N SER A 103 9.17 -3.70 -3.66
CA SER A 103 8.96 -2.70 -2.59
C SER A 103 10.09 -1.66 -2.54
N LEU A 104 11.36 -2.08 -2.57
CA LEU A 104 12.49 -1.15 -2.61
C LEU A 104 12.45 -0.21 -3.82
N SER A 105 12.16 -0.73 -5.02
CA SER A 105 12.06 0.10 -6.23
C SER A 105 10.95 1.15 -6.14
N TRP A 106 9.80 0.81 -5.53
CA TRP A 106 8.73 1.76 -5.28
C TRP A 106 9.12 2.80 -4.21
N LEU A 107 9.87 2.42 -3.17
CA LEU A 107 10.42 3.38 -2.19
C LEU A 107 11.46 4.32 -2.81
N ASP A 108 12.26 3.83 -3.75
CA ASP A 108 13.22 4.68 -4.46
C ASP A 108 12.50 5.76 -5.27
N LYS A 109 11.44 5.40 -6.02
CA LYS A 109 10.57 6.38 -6.70
C LYS A 109 9.93 7.38 -5.73
N ALA A 110 9.50 6.92 -4.55
CA ALA A 110 8.95 7.79 -3.52
C ALA A 110 9.96 8.84 -3.04
N LEU A 111 11.23 8.44 -2.89
CA LEU A 111 12.33 9.29 -2.46
C LEU A 111 12.89 10.18 -3.58
N GLU A 112 12.72 9.81 -4.85
CA GLU A 112 12.99 10.69 -5.99
C GLU A 112 12.06 11.90 -5.99
N ILE A 113 10.81 11.72 -5.55
CA ILE A 113 9.79 12.78 -5.46
C ILE A 113 9.97 13.60 -4.18
N ASP A 114 10.12 12.93 -3.03
CA ASP A 114 10.39 13.58 -1.75
C ASP A 114 11.59 12.92 -1.05
N PRO A 115 12.81 13.48 -1.23
CA PRO A 115 14.03 12.99 -0.59
C PRO A 115 14.02 13.11 0.94
N ASN A 116 13.06 13.84 1.52
CA ASN A 116 12.95 14.05 2.96
C ASN A 116 11.85 13.22 3.62
N ASN A 117 11.17 12.34 2.86
CA ASN A 117 10.23 11.39 3.43
C ASN A 117 10.97 10.35 4.30
N LEU A 118 11.04 10.64 5.60
CA LEU A 118 11.75 9.79 6.56
C LEU A 118 11.08 8.44 6.76
N GLU A 119 9.75 8.36 6.60
CA GLU A 119 9.02 7.09 6.66
C GLU A 119 9.45 6.18 5.51
N CYS A 120 9.62 6.69 4.29
CA CYS A 120 10.18 5.91 3.18
C CYS A 120 11.57 5.34 3.50
N THR A 121 12.44 6.16 4.09
CA THR A 121 13.80 5.73 4.47
C THR A 121 13.76 4.67 5.56
N TYR A 122 12.89 4.84 6.56
CA TYR A 122 12.66 3.83 7.60
C TYR A 122 12.11 2.51 7.03
N GLN A 123 11.13 2.59 6.12
CA GLN A 123 10.58 1.42 5.45
C GLN A 123 11.68 0.67 4.67
N LYS A 124 12.57 1.36 3.94
CA LYS A 124 13.73 0.72 3.28
C LYS A 124 14.60 -0.06 4.28
N GLY A 125 14.85 0.51 5.45
CA GLY A 125 15.53 -0.16 6.56
C GLY A 125 14.86 -1.49 6.93
N LEU A 126 13.53 -1.46 7.17
CA LEU A 126 12.76 -2.67 7.48
C LEU A 126 12.83 -3.71 6.36
N ILE A 127 12.76 -3.29 5.10
CA ILE A 127 12.87 -4.20 3.95
C ILE A 127 14.26 -4.84 3.87
N PHE A 128 15.32 -4.10 4.16
CA PHE A 128 16.68 -4.67 4.20
C PHE A 128 16.86 -5.68 5.34
N VAL A 129 16.21 -5.50 6.49
CA VAL A 129 16.15 -6.53 7.55
C VAL A 129 15.50 -7.80 7.01
N ARG A 130 14.34 -7.68 6.35
CA ARG A 130 13.64 -8.85 5.76
C ARG A 130 14.44 -9.56 4.66
N LEU A 131 15.32 -8.82 3.98
CA LEU A 131 16.24 -9.35 2.97
C LEU A 131 17.53 -9.94 3.55
N GLY A 132 17.72 -9.93 4.87
CA GLY A 132 18.96 -10.40 5.51
C GLY A 132 20.17 -9.53 5.20
N LYS A 133 19.97 -8.22 4.98
CA LYS A 133 21.02 -7.24 4.69
C LYS A 133 21.16 -6.24 5.84
N PRO A 134 21.66 -6.66 7.02
CA PRO A 134 21.70 -5.83 8.22
C PRO A 134 22.53 -4.56 8.04
N ASP A 135 23.65 -4.60 7.32
CA ASP A 135 24.49 -3.41 7.09
C ASP A 135 23.72 -2.30 6.35
N LYS A 136 22.94 -2.69 5.33
CA LYS A 136 22.10 -1.74 4.58
C LYS A 136 20.94 -1.25 5.44
N ALA A 137 20.33 -2.14 6.22
CA ALA A 137 19.25 -1.76 7.12
C ALA A 137 19.73 -0.72 8.14
N HIS A 138 20.86 -0.98 8.79
CA HIS A 138 21.48 -0.08 9.77
C HIS A 138 21.75 1.30 9.16
N LEU A 139 22.31 1.34 7.93
CA LEU A 139 22.56 2.61 7.24
C LEU A 139 21.28 3.42 6.98
N GLU A 140 20.21 2.79 6.52
CA GLU A 140 18.94 3.50 6.28
C GLU A 140 18.28 3.94 7.59
N PHE A 141 18.32 3.12 8.65
CA PHE A 141 17.83 3.53 9.96
C PHE A 141 18.63 4.71 10.51
N LEU A 142 19.96 4.70 10.38
CA LEU A 142 20.82 5.81 10.81
C LEU A 142 20.49 7.10 10.07
N ARG A 143 20.31 7.03 8.74
CA ARG A 143 19.90 8.19 7.93
C ARG A 143 18.58 8.79 8.39
N ALA A 144 17.57 7.95 8.62
CA ALA A 144 16.27 8.41 9.11
C ALA A 144 16.34 8.94 10.56
N ALA A 145 17.07 8.25 11.44
CA ALA A 145 17.23 8.62 12.86
C ALA A 145 17.94 9.97 13.03
N ASN A 146 19.00 10.22 12.26
CA ASN A 146 19.75 11.48 12.26
C ASN A 146 18.90 12.68 11.84
N LYS A 147 17.84 12.45 11.05
CA LYS A 147 16.85 13.46 10.66
C LYS A 147 15.65 13.52 11.61
N GLY A 148 15.67 12.80 12.73
CA GLY A 148 14.64 12.86 13.78
C GLY A 148 13.55 11.78 13.69
N HIS A 149 13.73 10.73 12.88
CA HIS A 149 12.73 9.65 12.79
C HIS A 149 12.76 8.75 14.04
N LYS A 150 11.74 8.88 14.90
CA LYS A 150 11.65 8.20 16.21
C LYS A 150 11.76 6.68 16.12
N LYS A 151 10.98 6.02 15.25
CA LYS A 151 11.02 4.54 15.15
C LYS A 151 12.39 4.02 14.67
N SER A 152 13.14 4.83 13.93
CA SER A 152 14.50 4.45 13.53
C SER A 152 15.47 4.57 14.70
N GLN A 153 15.31 5.60 15.54
CA GLN A 153 16.10 5.77 16.77
C GLN A 153 15.83 4.59 17.72
N ASP A 154 14.56 4.24 17.94
CA ASP A 154 14.15 3.11 18.76
C ASP A 154 14.74 1.79 18.23
N TYR A 155 14.69 1.59 16.91
CA TYR A 155 15.29 0.40 16.28
C TYR A 155 16.80 0.32 16.55
N LEU A 156 17.54 1.41 16.36
CA LEU A 156 18.99 1.43 16.57
C LEU A 156 19.33 1.18 18.05
N GLN A 157 18.64 1.85 18.97
CA GLN A 157 18.88 1.70 20.41
C GLN A 157 18.66 0.26 20.89
N ASN A 158 17.62 -0.42 20.38
CA ASN A 158 17.29 -1.79 20.77
C ASN A 158 18.20 -2.85 20.15
N ASN A 159 18.96 -2.53 19.09
CA ASN A 159 19.89 -3.45 18.42
C ASN A 159 21.37 -3.12 18.72
N MET A 160 21.65 -2.23 19.67
CA MET A 160 23.01 -1.91 20.16
C MET A 160 23.35 -2.55 21.52
N ASN A 161 22.42 -3.31 22.11
CA ASN A 161 22.59 -4.07 23.36
C ASN A 161 22.60 -5.57 23.06
#